data_AF-A0A1M3IXP3-F1
#
_entry.id   AF-A0A1M3IXP3-F1
#
_cell.length_a   1.000
_cell.length_b   1.000
_cell.length_c   1.000
_cell.angle_alpha   90.00
_cell.angle_beta   90.00
_cell.angle_gamma   90.00
#
_symmetry.space_group_name_H-M   'P 1'
#
loop_
_entity.id
_entity.type
_entity.pdbx_description
1 polymer ?
#
loop_
_entity_poly.entity_id
_entity_poly.type
_entity_poly.pdbx_seq_one_letter_code
_entity_poly.pdbx_strand_id
1 'polypeptide(L)'
;MIQQLNKHSWELEHYKRKMKRFEVSDRKAENRTKIQLGGLILKSGLAELLEINPEDDLQLDPLARDKATTLLGALLHVTEQLQHDSDGALKQECSYRGMKAMMQQFMRSKDPNSSCKLNLNSSGESL
;
A
#
# COMPACT_ATOMS: atom_id res chain seq x y z
N MET A 1 -49.13 9.53 -25.43
CA MET A 1 -47.78 9.66 -26.03
C MET A 1 -46.76 10.28 -25.06
N ILE A 2 -47.10 11.34 -24.32
CA ILE A 2 -46.19 12.02 -23.36
C ILE A 2 -45.75 11.14 -22.16
N GLN A 3 -46.62 10.26 -21.64
CA GLN A 3 -46.29 9.41 -20.49
C GLN A 3 -45.20 8.35 -20.79
N GLN A 4 -45.16 7.83 -22.02
CA GLN A 4 -44.16 6.83 -22.44
C GLN A 4 -42.76 7.44 -22.58
N LEU A 5 -42.66 8.67 -23.09
CA LEU A 5 -41.42 9.44 -23.16
C LEU A 5 -40.84 9.74 -21.77
N ASN A 6 -41.71 10.06 -20.81
CA ASN A 6 -41.28 10.37 -19.44
C ASN A 6 -40.77 9.14 -18.69
N LYS A 7 -41.40 7.97 -18.92
CA LYS A 7 -40.93 6.68 -18.40
C LYS A 7 -39.56 6.30 -18.96
N HIS A 8 -39.37 6.46 -20.28
CA HIS A 8 -38.11 6.12 -20.92
C HIS A 8 -36.96 7.04 -20.48
N SER A 9 -37.26 8.33 -20.26
CA SER A 9 -36.32 9.29 -19.66
C SER A 9 -35.86 8.87 -18.26
N TRP A 10 -36.79 8.43 -17.41
CA TRP A 10 -36.51 7.97 -16.05
C TRP A 10 -35.66 6.70 -16.02
N GLU A 11 -35.94 5.74 -16.90
CA GLU A 11 -35.15 4.51 -17.05
C GLU A 11 -33.72 4.81 -17.51
N LEU A 12 -33.55 5.73 -18.46
CA LEU A 12 -32.25 6.22 -18.92
C LEU A 12 -31.45 6.90 -17.81
N GLU A 13 -32.08 7.77 -17.01
CA GLU A 13 -31.43 8.38 -15.85
C GLU A 13 -31.04 7.37 -14.78
N HIS A 14 -31.91 6.39 -14.52
CA HIS A 14 -31.62 5.34 -13.56
C HIS A 14 -30.43 4.48 -14.01
N TYR A 15 -30.36 4.15 -15.30
CA TYR A 15 -29.23 3.43 -15.89
C TYR A 15 -27.94 4.25 -15.80
N LYS A 16 -27.97 5.55 -16.14
CA LYS A 16 -26.82 6.47 -15.98
C LYS A 16 -26.34 6.54 -14.53
N ARG A 17 -27.25 6.65 -13.56
CA ARG A 17 -26.92 6.64 -12.12
C ARG A 17 -26.33 5.30 -11.67
N LYS A 18 -26.76 4.18 -12.23
CA LYS A 18 -26.19 2.86 -11.95
C LYS A 18 -24.78 2.74 -12.51
N MET A 19 -24.55 3.14 -13.76
CA MET A 19 -23.23 3.15 -14.41
C MET A 19 -22.22 4.03 -13.66
N LYS A 20 -22.62 5.25 -13.29
CA LYS A 20 -21.77 6.16 -12.50
C LYS A 20 -21.40 5.57 -11.13
N ARG A 21 -22.30 4.81 -10.49
CA ARG A 21 -22.01 4.12 -9.23
C ARG A 21 -20.98 3.00 -9.39
N PHE A 22 -21.05 2.24 -10.49
CA PHE A 22 -20.02 1.24 -10.81
C PHE A 22 -18.66 1.89 -11.04
N GLU A 23 -18.59 2.92 -11.88
CA GLU A 23 -17.34 3.66 -12.13
C GLU A 23 -16.72 4.22 -10.83
N VAL A 24 -17.54 4.82 -9.96
CA VAL A 24 -17.08 5.32 -8.65
C VAL A 24 -16.63 4.17 -7.74
N SER A 25 -17.32 3.02 -7.77
CA SER A 25 -16.92 1.83 -7.01
C SER A 25 -15.58 1.28 -7.49
N ASP A 26 -15.37 1.23 -8.80
CA ASP A 26 -14.13 0.73 -9.40
C ASP A 26 -12.95 1.63 -9.05
N ARG A 27 -13.13 2.95 -9.17
CA ARG A 27 -12.12 3.94 -8.75
C ARG A 27 -11.77 3.83 -7.26
N LYS A 28 -12.75 3.57 -6.40
CA LYS A 28 -12.52 3.35 -4.96
C LYS A 28 -11.72 2.07 -4.71
N ALA A 29 -12.03 0.99 -5.42
CA ALA A 29 -11.30 -0.26 -5.31
C ALA A 29 -9.85 -0.09 -5.79
N GLU A 30 -9.64 0.60 -6.92
CA GLU A 30 -8.32 0.91 -7.46
C GLU A 30 -7.49 1.75 -6.48
N ASN A 31 -8.04 2.83 -5.94
CA ASN A 31 -7.37 3.67 -4.96
C ASN A 31 -7.00 2.89 -3.69
N ARG A 32 -7.88 2.01 -3.22
CA ARG A 32 -7.60 1.14 -2.07
C ARG A 32 -6.41 0.21 -2.36
N THR A 33 -6.36 -0.40 -3.54
CA THR A 33 -5.24 -1.27 -3.93
C THR A 33 -3.94 -0.46 -4.01
N LYS A 34 -3.95 0.73 -4.62
CA LYS A 34 -2.77 1.62 -4.68
C LYS A 34 -2.26 1.96 -3.28
N ILE A 35 -3.15 2.32 -2.36
CA ILE A 35 -2.80 2.61 -0.96
C ILE A 35 -2.23 1.38 -0.27
N GLN A 36 -2.83 0.21 -0.46
CA GLN A 36 -2.34 -1.04 0.12
C GLN A 36 -0.94 -1.40 -0.39
N LEU A 37 -0.69 -1.28 -1.69
CA LEU A 37 0.63 -1.49 -2.28
C LEU A 37 1.68 -0.52 -1.72
N GLY A 38 1.36 0.78 -1.63
CA GLY A 38 2.23 1.77 -0.99
C GLY A 38 2.52 1.39 0.47
N GLY A 39 1.50 0.93 1.21
CA GLY A 39 1.66 0.44 2.58
C GLY A 39 2.61 -0.76 2.69
N LEU A 40 2.68 -1.64 1.69
CA LEU A 40 3.64 -2.76 1.68
C LEU A 40 5.08 -2.27 1.53
N ILE A 41 5.32 -1.25 0.68
CA ILE A 41 6.66 -0.65 0.51
C ILE A 41 7.15 -0.01 1.80
N LEU A 42 6.27 0.66 2.55
CA LEU A 42 6.61 1.21 3.86
C LEU A 42 6.92 0.08 4.86
N LYS A 43 6.09 -0.96 4.91
CA LYS A 43 6.20 -2.06 5.87
C LYS A 43 7.38 -2.99 5.65
N SER A 44 7.86 -3.11 4.41
CA SER A 44 9.05 -3.89 4.07
C SER A 44 10.36 -3.19 4.47
N GLY A 45 10.30 -1.91 4.87
CA GLY A 45 11.48 -1.09 5.14
C GLY A 45 12.14 -0.52 3.88
N LEU A 46 11.59 -0.77 2.68
CA LEU A 46 12.18 -0.25 1.44
C LEU A 46 12.19 1.28 1.39
N ALA A 47 11.12 1.92 1.87
CA ALA A 47 11.05 3.37 1.90
C ALA A 47 12.11 3.98 2.82
N GLU A 48 12.29 3.40 4.01
CA GLU A 48 13.33 3.82 4.97
C GLU A 48 14.73 3.63 4.39
N LEU A 49 15.00 2.47 3.77
CA LEU A 49 16.28 2.16 3.13
C LEU A 49 16.64 3.15 2.02
N LEU A 50 15.64 3.65 1.29
CA LEU A 50 15.83 4.60 0.19
C LEU A 50 15.57 6.06 0.62
N GLU A 51 15.39 6.31 1.92
CA GLU A 51 15.12 7.62 2.50
C GLU A 51 13.90 8.33 1.87
N ILE A 52 12.86 7.58 1.51
CA ILE A 52 11.59 8.09 0.96
C ILE A 52 10.63 8.36 2.11
N ASN A 53 10.20 9.62 2.24
CA ASN A 53 9.19 10.03 3.21
C ASN A 53 7.80 10.11 2.56
N PRO A 54 6.71 9.85 3.30
CA PRO A 54 5.35 9.96 2.78
C PRO A 54 4.97 11.36 2.24
N GLU A 55 5.66 12.40 2.69
CA GLU A 55 5.45 13.79 2.29
C GLU A 55 6.27 14.19 1.04
N ASP A 56 7.18 13.34 0.57
CA ASP A 56 8.05 13.65 -0.58
C ASP A 56 7.23 13.72 -1.88
N ASP A 57 7.49 14.74 -2.70
CA ASP A 57 6.98 14.81 -4.07
C ASP A 57 7.87 14.00 -5.01
N LEU A 58 7.58 12.70 -5.12
CA LEU A 58 8.33 11.74 -5.93
C LEU A 58 8.33 12.04 -7.46
N GLN A 59 7.61 13.07 -7.91
CA GLN A 59 7.51 13.43 -9.33
C GLN A 59 8.26 14.72 -9.63
N LEU A 60 8.02 15.76 -8.83
CA LEU A 60 8.49 17.12 -9.12
C LEU A 60 9.82 17.45 -8.45
N ASP A 61 10.08 16.94 -7.24
CA ASP A 61 11.37 17.14 -6.58
C ASP A 61 12.44 16.24 -7.23
N PRO A 62 13.51 16.81 -7.82
CA PRO A 62 14.57 16.02 -8.43
C PRO A 62 15.20 14.98 -7.48
N LEU A 63 15.40 15.33 -6.20
CA LEU A 63 16.02 14.41 -5.24
C LEU A 63 15.09 13.26 -4.88
N ALA A 64 13.83 13.56 -4.57
CA ALA A 64 12.81 12.54 -4.34
C ALA A 64 12.57 11.66 -5.57
N ARG A 65 12.63 12.24 -6.78
CA ARG A 65 12.49 11.51 -8.03
C ARG A 65 13.62 10.50 -8.23
N ASP A 66 14.87 10.85 -7.91
CA ASP A 66 16.00 9.91 -8.01
C ASP A 66 15.83 8.71 -7.05
N LYS A 67 15.31 8.96 -5.83
CA LYS A 67 14.92 7.90 -4.89
C LYS A 67 13.81 7.01 -5.47
N ALA A 68 12.78 7.61 -6.07
CA ALA A 68 11.69 6.89 -6.72
C ALA A 68 12.17 6.06 -7.93
N THR A 69 13.10 6.58 -8.72
CA THR A 69 13.76 5.85 -9.81
C THR A 69 14.53 4.64 -9.28
N THR A 70 15.25 4.81 -8.16
CA THR A 70 15.95 3.70 -7.50
C THR A 70 14.98 2.63 -6.99
N LEU A 71 13.87 3.05 -6.36
CA LEU A 71 12.80 2.14 -5.93
C LEU A 71 12.23 1.33 -7.11
N LEU A 72 11.95 1.99 -8.23
CA LEU A 72 11.47 1.32 -9.44
C LEU A 72 12.49 0.30 -9.96
N GLY A 73 13.77 0.66 -10.00
CA GLY A 73 14.84 -0.26 -10.40
C GLY A 73 14.92 -1.51 -9.51
N ALA A 74 14.82 -1.36 -8.19
CA ALA A 74 14.80 -2.48 -7.26
C ALA A 74 13.59 -3.41 -7.48
N LEU A 75 12.40 -2.84 -7.70
CA LEU A 75 11.18 -3.61 -7.97
C LEU A 75 11.24 -4.35 -9.31
N LEU A 76 11.82 -3.72 -10.34
CA LEU A 76 12.06 -4.37 -11.63
C LEU A 76 13.02 -5.54 -11.49
N HIS A 77 14.12 -5.36 -10.76
CA HIS A 77 15.09 -6.42 -10.52
C HIS A 77 14.46 -7.65 -9.84
N VAL A 78 13.64 -7.44 -8.81
CA VAL A 78 12.89 -8.52 -8.15
C VAL A 78 11.88 -9.17 -9.10
N THR A 79 11.22 -8.37 -9.95
CA THR A 79 10.27 -8.88 -10.95
C THR A 79 10.96 -9.81 -11.95
N GLU A 80 12.13 -9.43 -12.45
CA GLU A 80 12.94 -10.24 -13.35
C GLU A 80 13.37 -11.56 -12.69
N GLN A 81 13.86 -11.51 -11.44
CA GLN A 81 14.20 -12.72 -10.69
C GLN A 81 13.00 -13.65 -10.53
N LEU A 82 11.80 -13.12 -10.23
CA LEU A 82 10.57 -13.90 -10.12
C LEU A 82 10.09 -14.47 -11.46
N GLN A 83 10.36 -13.80 -12.58
CA GLN A 83 10.05 -14.31 -13.92
C GLN A 83 10.95 -15.48 -14.32
N HIS A 84 12.20 -15.48 -13.83
CA HIS A 84 13.19 -16.53 -14.08
C HIS A 84 13.19 -17.65 -13.01
N ASP A 85 12.27 -17.61 -12.05
CA ASP A 85 12.08 -18.59 -10.97
C ASP A 85 11.38 -19.87 -11.48
N SER A 86 12.10 -20.69 -12.26
CA SER A 86 11.52 -21.84 -12.98
C SER A 86 10.94 -22.93 -12.06
N ASP A 87 11.48 -23.08 -10.86
CA ASP A 87 11.00 -24.05 -9.86
C ASP A 87 10.06 -23.42 -8.82
N GLY A 88 9.87 -22.10 -8.86
CA GLY A 88 9.00 -21.36 -7.96
C GLY A 88 9.56 -21.20 -6.55
N ALA A 89 10.83 -21.55 -6.30
CA ALA A 89 11.41 -21.54 -4.97
C ALA A 89 11.50 -20.12 -4.40
N LEU A 90 11.89 -19.13 -5.22
CA LEU A 90 11.98 -17.75 -4.79
C LEU A 90 10.59 -17.19 -4.43
N LYS A 91 9.58 -17.50 -5.25
CA LYS A 91 8.20 -17.09 -4.99
C LYS A 91 7.65 -17.70 -3.70
N GLN A 92 7.94 -18.97 -3.43
CA GLN A 92 7.53 -19.63 -2.18
C GLN A 92 8.19 -18.99 -0.96
N GLU A 93 9.50 -18.73 -1.02
CA GLU A 93 10.24 -18.09 0.07
C GLU A 93 9.72 -16.66 0.33
N CYS A 94 9.50 -15.87 -0.72
CA CYS A 94 8.90 -14.54 -0.62
C CYS A 94 7.50 -14.59 0.02
N SER A 95 6.68 -15.59 -0.35
CA SER A 95 5.35 -15.79 0.23
C SER A 95 5.43 -16.12 1.72
N TYR A 96 6.32 -17.03 2.12
CA TYR A 96 6.54 -17.41 3.51
C TYR A 96 6.99 -16.21 4.36
N ARG A 97 7.97 -15.44 3.87
CA ARG A 97 8.44 -14.21 4.53
C ARG A 97 7.33 -13.18 4.68
N GLY A 98 6.57 -12.95 3.60
CA GLY A 98 5.44 -12.03 3.60
C GLY A 98 4.38 -12.42 4.64
N MET A 99 4.02 -13.70 4.70
CA MET A 99 3.08 -14.23 5.69
C MET A 99 3.58 -14.00 7.12
N LYS A 100 4.85 -14.31 7.41
CA LYS A 100 5.45 -14.10 8.72
C LYS A 100 5.44 -12.62 9.12
N ALA A 101 5.84 -11.72 8.22
CA ALA A 101 5.82 -10.28 8.45
C ALA A 101 4.39 -9.77 8.71
N MET A 102 3.42 -10.24 7.93
CA MET A 102 2.01 -9.90 8.11
C MET A 102 1.49 -10.32 9.49
N MET A 103 1.80 -11.54 9.94
CA MET A 103 1.41 -12.00 11.28
C MET A 103 2.05 -11.15 12.37
N GLN A 104 3.34 -10.85 12.28
CA GLN A 104 4.06 -10.07 13.29
C GLN A 104 3.56 -8.62 13.38
N GLN A 105 3.29 -7.98 12.25
CA GLN A 105 2.91 -6.57 12.20
C GLN A 105 1.40 -6.32 12.40
N PHE A 106 0.53 -7.27 12.03
CA PHE A 106 -0.92 -7.08 12.07
C PHE A 106 -1.66 -7.92 13.12
N MET A 107 -1.10 -9.05 13.59
CA MET A 107 -1.77 -9.91 14.59
C MET A 107 -1.27 -9.69 16.03
N ARG A 108 -0.29 -8.82 16.25
CA ARG A 108 0.16 -8.43 17.61
C ARG A 108 -0.79 -7.49 18.35
N SER A 109 -1.89 -7.03 17.74
CA SER A 109 -2.93 -6.29 18.45
C SER A 109 -3.88 -7.24 19.19
N LYS A 110 -3.39 -7.86 20.27
CA LYS A 110 -4.24 -8.36 21.36
C LYS A 110 -3.49 -8.57 22.68
N ASP A 111 -2.54 -7.70 23.01
CA ASP A 111 -2.07 -7.56 24.40
C ASP A 111 -2.51 -6.20 24.96
N PRO A 112 -3.48 -6.15 25.90
CA PRO A 112 -3.94 -4.90 26.50
C PRO A 112 -2.93 -4.26 27.48
N ASN A 113 -1.71 -4.78 27.60
CA ASN A 113 -0.77 -4.40 28.67
C ASN A 113 0.61 -3.87 28.22
N SER A 114 0.85 -3.56 26.95
CA SER A 114 2.14 -2.93 26.55
C SER A 114 2.14 -1.40 26.63
N SER A 115 1.54 -0.84 27.69
CA SER A 115 1.99 0.46 28.20
C SER A 115 3.19 0.23 29.14
N CYS A 116 4.33 -0.17 28.58
CA CYS A 116 5.58 -0.20 29.34
C CYS A 116 6.36 1.08 29.07
N LYS A 117 6.25 1.99 30.04
CA LYS A 117 7.07 3.18 30.22
C LYS A 117 8.56 2.83 30.04
N LEU A 118 9.20 3.42 29.04
CA LEU A 118 10.65 3.59 29.02
C LEU A 118 10.97 4.92 29.70
N ASN A 119 11.12 4.90 31.02
CA ASN A 119 12.02 5.83 31.70
C ASN A 119 13.20 4.99 32.19
N LEU A 120 14.25 4.95 31.38
CA LEU A 120 15.53 4.42 31.79
C LEU A 120 16.18 5.48 32.70
N ASN A 121 16.42 5.09 33.95
CA ASN A 121 17.24 5.83 34.90
C ASN A 121 18.63 6.09 34.30
N SER A 122 19.06 7.35 34.26
CA SER A 122 20.48 7.69 34.20
C SER A 122 21.08 7.52 35.59
N SER A 123 21.91 6.49 35.74
CA SER A 123 22.87 6.35 36.83
C SER A 123 23.83 7.53 36.84
N GLY A 124 24.24 7.95 38.03
CA GLY A 124 24.87 9.24 38.28
C GLY A 124 26.35 9.34 37.95
N GLU A 125 26.83 10.59 38.00
CA GLU A 125 28.21 10.97 38.25
C GLU A 125 28.24 12.24 39.12
N SER A 126 28.90 12.10 40.28
CA SER A 126 29.89 13.02 40.87
C SER A 126 29.54 14.48 41.21
N LEU A 127 29.35 14.75 42.51
CA LEU A 127 30.25 15.55 43.36
C LEU A 127 29.89 15.41 44.85
#